data_AF-A0A8S4FK87-F1
#
_entry.id   AF-A0A8S4FK87-F1
#
_cell.length_a   1.000
_cell.length_b   1.000
_cell.length_c   1.000
_cell.angle_alpha   90.00
_cell.angle_beta   90.00
_cell.angle_gamma   90.00
#
_symmetry.space_group_name_H-M   'P 1'
#
loop_
_entity.id
_entity.type
_entity.pdbx_description
1 polymer ?
#
loop_
_entity_poly.entity_id
_entity_poly.type
_entity_poly.pdbx_seq_one_letter_code
_entity_poly.pdbx_strand_id
1 'polypeptide(L)'
;MKATMSPLYLVGLLLLGLVCGIHAEDDVCGDTDQATYRPCPTVGLPCVRNYLQVRSACQSFSDEDRDSFVGSPVDLYAANFNLSAVQTNILTEGFSNARLFEFTVNLEKDLIVLTVEYTNLTLKNHYDYSYFQPSEEPITFQEYSTERYPHLYITSYISGVNNPQWASAYHVHYQEGTVEMSYERECVDENDGVLDAVLKDVRANIDIVTREVFLYRNQQIQEFFVKRNLCNFLQ
;
A
#
# COMPACT_ATOMS: atom_id res chain seq x y z
N MET A 1 1.72 -35.33 60.89
CA MET A 1 0.96 -35.19 59.62
C MET A 1 1.84 -34.42 58.65
N LYS A 2 2.18 -35.06 57.53
CA LYS A 2 3.02 -34.50 56.46
C LYS A 2 2.15 -33.54 55.63
N ALA A 3 2.60 -32.29 55.49
CA ALA A 3 2.12 -31.39 54.44
C ALA A 3 3.22 -31.31 53.37
N THR A 4 2.97 -32.01 52.26
CA THR A 4 3.68 -31.91 51.00
C THR A 4 3.25 -30.61 50.29
N MET A 5 4.20 -29.72 50.02
CA MET A 5 4.04 -28.65 49.02
C MET A 5 5.06 -28.84 47.90
N SER A 6 4.51 -28.76 46.69
CA SER A 6 5.07 -29.16 45.40
C SER A 6 6.02 -28.10 44.82
N PRO A 7 7.04 -28.48 44.03
CA PRO A 7 8.03 -27.58 43.47
C PRO A 7 7.52 -26.99 42.15
N LEU A 8 6.76 -25.89 42.19
CA LEU A 8 6.32 -25.22 40.97
C LEU A 8 6.39 -23.69 41.03
N TYR A 9 7.24 -23.14 41.90
CA TYR A 9 7.46 -21.70 42.05
C TYR A 9 8.93 -21.28 41.85
N LEU A 10 9.68 -22.03 41.03
CA LEU A 10 11.10 -21.74 40.76
C LEU A 10 11.45 -21.57 39.27
N VAL A 11 10.47 -21.25 38.41
CA VAL A 11 10.70 -20.97 36.98
C VAL A 11 10.18 -19.59 36.55
N GLY A 12 9.53 -18.83 37.45
CA GLY A 12 8.95 -17.52 37.14
C GLY A 12 9.83 -16.29 37.42
N LEU A 13 11.10 -16.45 37.80
CA LEU A 13 11.94 -15.36 38.32
C LEU A 13 13.36 -15.34 37.72
N LEU A 14 13.47 -15.69 36.44
CA LEU A 14 14.72 -15.66 35.66
C LEU A 14 14.59 -14.89 34.32
N LEU A 15 13.55 -14.07 34.15
CA LEU A 15 13.32 -13.24 32.95
C LEU A 15 13.37 -11.72 33.20
N LEU A 16 13.88 -11.26 34.35
CA LEU A 16 13.91 -9.84 34.73
C LEU A 16 15.26 -9.37 35.26
N GLY A 17 16.35 -9.93 34.74
CA GLY A 17 17.72 -9.66 35.18
C GLY A 17 18.72 -9.54 34.04
N LEU A 18 18.38 -8.80 32.98
CA LEU A 18 19.32 -8.36 31.95
C LEU A 18 19.07 -6.88 31.64
N VAL A 19 19.02 -6.06 32.70
CA VAL A 19 19.38 -4.64 32.59
C VAL A 19 20.91 -4.59 32.61
N CYS A 20 21.52 -5.01 31.50
CA CYS A 20 22.89 -4.58 31.22
C CYS A 20 22.81 -3.07 31.00
N GLY A 21 23.51 -2.33 31.85
CA GLY A 21 23.70 -0.89 31.68
C GLY A 21 24.30 -0.63 30.31
N ILE A 22 23.46 -0.18 29.39
CA ILE A 22 23.89 0.53 28.20
C ILE A 22 24.13 1.94 28.70
N HIS A 23 25.39 2.24 29.02
CA HIS A 23 25.88 3.60 28.87
C HIS A 23 25.56 3.99 27.42
N ALA A 24 24.54 4.83 27.24
CA ALA A 24 24.26 5.45 25.96
C ALA A 24 25.46 6.35 25.63
N GLU A 25 26.44 5.79 24.91
CA GLU A 25 27.16 6.59 23.94
C GLU A 25 26.12 6.98 22.90
N ASP A 26 25.83 8.29 22.84
CA ASP A 26 25.01 8.95 21.85
C ASP A 26 25.61 8.76 20.45
N ASP A 27 25.44 7.57 19.87
CA ASP A 27 25.76 7.32 18.47
C ASP A 27 24.63 6.54 17.79
N VAL A 28 23.42 7.13 17.84
CA VAL A 28 22.28 6.76 16.99
C VAL A 28 22.35 7.51 15.63
N CYS A 29 23.43 8.25 15.38
CA CYS A 29 23.64 9.02 14.16
C CYS A 29 25.07 8.80 13.63
N GLY A 30 25.41 7.56 13.27
CA GLY A 30 26.58 7.30 12.43
C GLY A 30 26.50 8.08 11.11
N ASP A 31 27.67 8.32 10.49
CA ASP A 31 27.86 9.16 9.30
C ASP A 31 26.70 9.05 8.29
N THR A 32 26.07 10.20 8.03
CA THR A 32 24.93 10.38 7.13
C THR A 32 25.17 9.80 5.73
N ASP A 33 24.36 8.82 5.33
CA ASP A 33 24.00 8.39 3.96
C ASP A 33 24.69 9.16 2.80
N GLN A 34 25.98 8.92 2.57
CA GLN A 34 26.75 9.64 1.54
C GLN A 34 26.53 9.14 0.10
N ALA A 35 25.62 8.19 -0.15
CA ALA A 35 25.47 7.57 -1.47
C ALA A 35 24.12 7.77 -2.18
N THR A 36 23.15 8.49 -1.58
CA THR A 36 21.90 8.80 -2.28
C THR A 36 22.11 9.97 -3.25
N TYR A 37 21.84 9.75 -4.54
CA TYR A 37 21.92 10.80 -5.56
C TYR A 37 20.70 10.77 -6.50
N ARG A 38 20.50 11.87 -7.23
CA ARG A 38 19.49 12.00 -8.29
C ARG A 38 20.15 11.81 -9.65
N PRO A 39 19.94 10.68 -10.35
CA PRO A 39 20.56 10.46 -11.66
C PRO A 39 20.09 11.45 -12.73
N CYS A 40 18.89 12.01 -12.54
CA CYS A 40 18.26 12.96 -13.46
C CYS A 40 18.26 14.36 -12.83
N PRO A 41 18.94 15.37 -13.43
CA PRO A 41 18.93 16.75 -12.93
C PRO A 41 17.53 17.35 -12.85
N THR A 42 16.69 17.01 -13.84
CA THR A 42 15.25 17.25 -13.83
C THR A 42 14.57 15.90 -13.91
N VAL A 43 13.71 15.60 -12.94
CA VAL A 43 12.94 14.35 -12.92
C VAL A 43 11.95 14.37 -14.09
N GLY A 44 12.25 13.58 -15.12
CA GLY A 44 11.49 13.54 -16.35
C GLY A 44 11.52 12.16 -16.97
N LEU A 45 10.42 11.79 -17.64
CA LEU A 45 10.24 10.46 -18.22
C LEU A 45 11.42 10.02 -19.12
N PRO A 46 11.94 10.87 -20.05
CA PRO A 46 13.03 10.42 -20.93
C PRO A 46 14.30 10.03 -20.17
N CYS A 47 14.66 10.79 -19.13
CA CYS A 47 15.86 10.52 -18.37
C CYS A 47 15.71 9.25 -17.51
N VAL A 48 14.63 9.13 -16.76
CA VAL A 48 14.38 7.97 -15.88
C VAL A 48 14.25 6.70 -16.72
N ARG A 49 13.53 6.76 -17.86
CA ARG A 49 13.42 5.67 -18.83
C ARG A 49 14.79 5.21 -19.32
N ASN A 50 15.62 6.14 -19.80
CA ASN A 50 16.96 5.80 -20.28
C ASN A 50 17.83 5.19 -19.17
N TYR A 51 17.76 5.73 -17.95
CA TYR A 51 18.49 5.19 -16.81
C TYR A 51 18.12 3.72 -16.52
N LEU A 52 16.83 3.39 -16.55
CA LEU A 52 16.35 2.03 -16.31
C LEU A 52 16.69 1.09 -17.49
N GLN A 53 16.52 1.54 -18.73
CA GLN A 53 16.77 0.73 -19.92
C GLN A 53 18.23 0.29 -20.07
N VAL A 54 19.20 1.14 -19.71
CA VAL A 54 20.62 0.75 -19.75
C VAL A 54 21.04 -0.17 -18.61
N ARG A 55 20.14 -0.43 -17.64
CA ARG A 55 20.40 -1.21 -16.43
C ARG A 55 19.51 -2.41 -16.27
N SER A 56 18.57 -2.65 -17.18
CA SER A 56 17.61 -3.74 -17.07
C SER A 56 17.28 -4.33 -18.43
N ALA A 57 16.88 -5.61 -18.44
CA ALA A 57 16.33 -6.25 -19.63
C ALA A 57 14.90 -5.71 -19.86
N CYS A 58 14.82 -4.53 -20.46
CA CYS A 58 13.58 -3.83 -20.73
C CYS A 58 13.15 -4.01 -22.18
N GLN A 59 11.88 -4.34 -22.42
CA GLN A 59 11.31 -4.18 -23.76
C GLN A 59 10.87 -2.73 -23.99
N SER A 60 10.91 -2.30 -25.25
CA SER A 60 10.27 -1.06 -25.67
C SER A 60 8.81 -1.04 -25.18
N PHE A 61 8.38 0.09 -24.63
CA PHE A 61 7.05 0.28 -24.08
C PHE A 61 5.98 0.05 -25.17
N SER A 62 4.80 -0.39 -24.73
CA SER A 62 3.61 -0.44 -25.59
C SER A 62 3.13 0.99 -25.83
N ASP A 63 2.95 1.39 -27.09
CA ASP A 63 2.30 2.66 -27.49
C ASP A 63 0.79 2.68 -27.17
N GLU A 64 0.27 1.70 -26.43
CA GLU A 64 -1.11 1.72 -25.99
C GLU A 64 -1.34 2.89 -25.02
N ASP A 65 -1.96 3.94 -25.55
CA ASP A 65 -2.42 5.11 -24.81
C ASP A 65 -3.66 4.78 -23.97
N ARG A 66 -3.50 3.83 -23.05
CA ARG A 66 -4.53 3.48 -22.08
C ARG A 66 -4.40 4.40 -20.88
N ASP A 67 -5.40 5.24 -20.67
CA ASP A 67 -5.55 6.07 -19.47
C ASP A 67 -6.11 5.30 -18.26
N SER A 68 -6.42 4.02 -18.46
CA SER A 68 -7.04 3.17 -17.46
C SER A 68 -6.62 1.70 -17.54
N PHE A 69 -6.81 0.99 -16.44
CA PHE A 69 -6.68 -0.47 -16.38
C PHE A 69 -7.70 -1.06 -15.41
N VAL A 70 -8.01 -2.35 -15.62
CA VAL A 70 -8.79 -3.15 -14.66
C VAL A 70 -7.81 -3.99 -13.86
N GLY A 71 -7.76 -3.75 -12.55
CA GLY A 71 -6.92 -4.49 -11.62
C GLY A 71 -7.39 -5.91 -11.35
N SER A 72 -6.48 -6.74 -10.87
CA SER A 72 -6.83 -8.05 -10.32
C SER A 72 -7.56 -7.89 -8.98
N PRO A 73 -8.42 -8.84 -8.58
CA PRO A 73 -9.10 -8.79 -7.29
C PRO A 73 -8.14 -8.61 -6.11
N VAL A 74 -8.60 -7.92 -5.07
CA VAL A 74 -7.82 -7.62 -3.87
C VAL A 74 -8.64 -7.92 -2.62
N ASP A 75 -8.08 -8.67 -1.69
CA ASP A 75 -8.67 -8.89 -0.38
C ASP A 75 -8.32 -7.73 0.56
N LEU A 76 -9.34 -7.09 1.12
CA LEU A 76 -9.22 -5.97 2.05
C LEU A 76 -9.67 -6.39 3.44
N TYR A 77 -8.92 -5.97 4.45
CA TYR A 77 -9.22 -6.22 5.85
C TYR A 77 -9.24 -4.91 6.62
N ALA A 78 -10.39 -4.57 7.20
CA ALA A 78 -10.59 -3.45 8.10
C ALA A 78 -10.85 -3.98 9.51
N ALA A 79 -9.79 -4.44 10.17
CA ALA A 79 -9.86 -5.16 11.44
C ALA A 79 -10.54 -4.34 12.56
N ASN A 80 -10.37 -3.02 12.56
CA ASN A 80 -11.02 -2.13 13.53
C ASN A 80 -12.56 -2.20 13.48
N PHE A 81 -13.13 -2.63 12.36
CA PHE A 81 -14.57 -2.72 12.12
C PHE A 81 -15.07 -4.16 12.01
N ASN A 82 -14.20 -5.17 12.23
CA ASN A 82 -14.49 -6.58 11.95
C ASN A 82 -15.06 -6.80 10.54
N LEU A 83 -14.55 -6.07 9.56
CA LEU A 83 -15.04 -6.08 8.19
C LEU A 83 -13.92 -6.56 7.26
N SER A 84 -14.25 -7.46 6.33
CA SER A 84 -13.43 -7.74 5.16
C SER A 84 -14.20 -7.48 3.88
N ALA A 85 -13.49 -7.29 2.78
CA ALA A 85 -14.09 -7.17 1.45
C ALA A 85 -13.23 -7.87 0.41
N VAL A 86 -13.87 -8.54 -0.55
CA VAL A 86 -13.22 -8.87 -1.81
C VAL A 86 -13.53 -7.74 -2.79
N GLN A 87 -12.50 -7.00 -3.17
CA GLN A 87 -12.61 -5.94 -4.14
C GLN A 87 -12.40 -6.50 -5.55
N THR A 88 -13.40 -6.36 -6.42
CA THR A 88 -13.38 -6.82 -7.81
C THR A 88 -13.68 -5.68 -8.78
N ASN A 89 -13.48 -5.92 -10.09
CA ASN A 89 -13.74 -4.95 -11.16
C ASN A 89 -13.09 -3.59 -10.91
N ILE A 90 -11.84 -3.58 -10.44
CA ILE A 90 -11.10 -2.39 -10.03
C ILE A 90 -10.69 -1.58 -11.26
N LEU A 91 -11.59 -0.76 -11.78
CA LEU A 91 -11.29 0.13 -12.89
C LEU A 91 -10.61 1.37 -12.35
N THR A 92 -9.31 1.51 -12.64
CA THR A 92 -8.52 2.69 -12.26
C THR A 92 -8.30 3.57 -13.49
N GLU A 93 -8.61 4.86 -13.38
CA GLU A 93 -8.59 5.86 -14.46
C GLU A 93 -7.79 7.11 -14.05
N GLY A 94 -7.34 7.91 -15.03
CA GLY A 94 -6.68 9.20 -14.80
C GLY A 94 -5.14 9.17 -14.81
N PHE A 95 -4.53 8.16 -15.43
CA PHE A 95 -3.06 8.02 -15.50
C PHE A 95 -2.36 9.08 -16.35
N SER A 96 -3.06 9.77 -17.23
CA SER A 96 -2.59 10.91 -18.04
C SER A 96 -2.19 12.12 -17.19
N ASN A 97 -2.74 12.22 -15.98
CA ASN A 97 -2.37 13.24 -15.00
C ASN A 97 -1.26 12.76 -14.05
N ALA A 98 -0.71 11.56 -14.25
CA ALA A 98 0.38 11.05 -13.44
C ALA A 98 1.73 11.64 -13.91
N ARG A 99 2.59 11.98 -12.97
CA ARG A 99 3.95 12.44 -13.26
C ARG A 99 4.97 11.87 -12.29
N LEU A 100 6.20 11.74 -12.77
CA LEU A 100 7.32 11.43 -11.91
C LEU A 100 7.54 12.60 -10.95
N PHE A 101 7.51 12.32 -9.65
CA PHE A 101 7.72 13.31 -8.60
C PHE A 101 9.17 13.29 -8.12
N GLU A 102 9.72 12.11 -7.84
CA GLU A 102 11.09 11.95 -7.33
C GLU A 102 11.72 10.66 -7.88
N PHE A 103 13.02 10.71 -8.15
CA PHE A 103 13.80 9.55 -8.58
C PHE A 103 15.21 9.62 -8.00
N THR A 104 15.49 8.76 -7.03
CA THR A 104 16.80 8.69 -6.36
C THR A 104 17.35 7.29 -6.40
N VAL A 105 18.67 7.21 -6.28
CA VAL A 105 19.42 5.96 -6.28
C VAL A 105 20.42 6.01 -5.14
N ASN A 106 20.49 4.94 -4.37
CA ASN A 106 21.52 4.71 -3.39
C ASN A 106 22.31 3.47 -3.79
N LEU A 107 23.56 3.66 -4.20
CA LEU A 107 24.42 2.56 -4.68
C LEU A 107 24.90 1.65 -3.54
N GLU A 108 25.06 2.19 -2.34
CA GLU A 108 25.50 1.41 -1.17
C GLU A 108 24.41 0.44 -0.68
N LYS A 109 23.16 0.92 -0.68
CA LYS A 109 21.97 0.12 -0.30
C LYS A 109 21.42 -0.71 -1.47
N ASP A 110 22.02 -0.61 -2.65
CA ASP A 110 21.52 -1.19 -3.90
C ASP A 110 20.01 -0.92 -4.11
N LEU A 111 19.63 0.35 -3.96
CA LEU A 111 18.24 0.78 -3.83
C LEU A 111 17.90 1.90 -4.82
N ILE A 112 16.77 1.74 -5.50
CA ILE A 112 16.10 2.77 -6.29
C ILE A 112 14.86 3.21 -5.51
N VAL A 113 14.66 4.52 -5.39
CA VAL A 113 13.40 5.10 -4.87
C VAL A 113 12.74 5.89 -5.97
N LEU A 114 11.53 5.48 -6.34
CA LEU A 114 10.70 6.09 -7.38
C LEU A 114 9.40 6.58 -6.75
N THR A 115 9.12 7.88 -6.84
CA THR A 115 7.83 8.45 -6.44
C THR A 115 7.08 8.95 -7.66
N VAL A 116 5.82 8.52 -7.78
CA VAL A 116 4.89 8.99 -8.81
C VAL A 116 3.77 9.74 -8.11
N GLU A 117 3.49 10.94 -8.59
CA GLU A 117 2.32 11.72 -8.20
C GLU A 117 1.20 11.43 -9.19
N TYR A 118 0.02 11.12 -8.67
CA TYR A 118 -1.22 10.95 -9.40
C TYR A 118 -2.18 12.05 -8.98
N THR A 119 -2.67 12.81 -9.95
CA THR A 119 -3.68 13.84 -9.72
C THR A 119 -5.03 13.37 -10.25
N ASN A 120 -6.09 13.46 -9.44
CA ASN A 120 -7.45 13.03 -9.80
C ASN A 120 -7.57 11.55 -10.22
N LEU A 121 -6.80 10.68 -9.57
CA LEU A 121 -6.89 9.23 -9.82
C LEU A 121 -8.27 8.74 -9.37
N THR A 122 -8.99 8.05 -10.26
CA THR A 122 -10.35 7.59 -9.98
C THR A 122 -10.39 6.07 -9.99
N LEU A 123 -10.96 5.47 -8.95
CA LEU A 123 -11.16 4.03 -8.83
C LEU A 123 -12.66 3.76 -8.79
N LYS A 124 -13.16 2.91 -9.70
CA LYS A 124 -14.51 2.36 -9.65
C LYS A 124 -14.42 0.90 -9.23
N ASN A 125 -15.18 0.54 -8.21
CA ASN A 125 -14.97 -0.70 -7.48
C ASN A 125 -16.28 -1.43 -7.27
N HIS A 126 -16.19 -2.75 -7.22
CA HIS A 126 -17.24 -3.60 -6.70
C HIS A 126 -16.69 -4.33 -5.46
N TYR A 127 -17.44 -4.33 -4.37
CA TYR A 127 -17.06 -4.95 -3.11
C TYR A 127 -18.07 -6.02 -2.70
N ASP A 128 -17.55 -7.19 -2.40
CA ASP A 128 -18.26 -8.24 -1.68
C ASP A 128 -17.80 -8.21 -0.21
N TYR A 129 -18.58 -7.57 0.66
CA TYR A 129 -18.25 -7.40 2.06
C TYR A 129 -18.66 -8.61 2.92
N SER A 130 -17.93 -8.82 4.00
CA SER A 130 -18.27 -9.75 5.09
C SER A 130 -18.02 -9.08 6.43
N TYR A 131 -19.07 -8.92 7.23
CA TYR A 131 -19.01 -8.38 8.58
C TYR A 131 -19.09 -9.53 9.61
N PHE A 132 -18.08 -9.62 10.48
CA PHE A 132 -17.93 -10.71 11.43
C PHE A 132 -18.42 -10.31 12.82
N GLN A 133 -19.50 -10.97 13.25
CA GLN A 133 -20.07 -10.80 14.57
C GLN A 133 -19.59 -11.91 15.52
N PRO A 134 -19.33 -11.63 16.80
CA PRO A 134 -18.96 -12.66 17.76
C PRO A 134 -20.04 -13.74 17.88
N SER A 135 -19.67 -15.00 17.64
CA SER A 135 -20.54 -16.19 17.78
C SER A 135 -21.72 -16.27 16.80
N GLU A 136 -21.74 -15.47 15.74
CA GLU A 136 -22.79 -15.49 14.72
C GLU A 136 -22.19 -15.72 13.33
N GLU A 137 -23.04 -16.08 12.36
CA GLU A 137 -22.62 -16.17 10.96
C GLU A 137 -22.32 -14.76 10.40
N PRO A 138 -21.33 -14.60 9.50
CA PRO A 138 -21.03 -13.31 8.91
C PRO A 138 -22.18 -12.77 8.07
N ILE A 139 -22.43 -11.46 8.18
CA ILE A 139 -23.37 -10.78 7.28
C ILE A 139 -22.61 -10.39 6.01
N THR A 140 -23.12 -10.81 4.85
CA THR A 140 -22.52 -10.50 3.55
C THR A 140 -23.39 -9.53 2.76
N PHE A 141 -22.78 -8.56 2.09
CA PHE A 141 -23.48 -7.58 1.27
C PHE A 141 -22.59 -7.03 0.15
N GLN A 142 -23.21 -6.45 -0.87
CA GLN A 142 -22.52 -5.92 -2.05
C GLN A 142 -22.62 -4.39 -2.11
N GLU A 143 -21.54 -3.75 -2.57
CA GLU A 143 -21.48 -2.31 -2.77
C GLU A 143 -20.63 -1.96 -3.98
N TYR A 144 -21.08 -0.97 -4.75
CA TYR A 144 -20.29 -0.31 -5.77
C TYR A 144 -19.80 1.02 -5.22
N SER A 145 -18.53 1.33 -5.43
CA SER A 145 -17.99 2.65 -5.08
C SER A 145 -17.32 3.32 -6.25
N THR A 146 -17.33 4.66 -6.21
CA THR A 146 -16.36 5.48 -6.94
C THR A 146 -15.56 6.26 -5.91
N GLU A 147 -14.24 6.17 -6.01
CA GLU A 147 -13.28 6.86 -5.15
C GLU A 147 -12.40 7.74 -6.03
N ARG A 148 -12.28 9.02 -5.69
CA ARG A 148 -11.42 9.96 -6.39
C ARG A 148 -10.40 10.54 -5.43
N TYR A 149 -9.13 10.34 -5.79
CA TYR A 149 -7.96 10.79 -5.04
C TYR A 149 -7.43 12.07 -5.69
N PRO A 150 -7.59 13.24 -5.06
CA PRO A 150 -7.15 14.50 -5.64
C PRO A 150 -5.64 14.53 -5.86
N HIS A 151 -4.88 14.15 -4.83
CA HIS A 151 -3.42 14.07 -4.86
C HIS A 151 -2.94 12.83 -4.11
N LEU A 152 -2.31 11.92 -4.85
CA LEU A 152 -1.77 10.66 -4.32
C LEU A 152 -0.32 10.51 -4.78
N TYR A 153 0.57 10.25 -3.83
CA TYR A 153 1.97 9.98 -4.09
C TYR A 153 2.22 8.53 -3.74
N ILE A 154 2.60 7.70 -4.71
CA ILE A 154 3.03 6.33 -4.42
C ILE A 154 4.55 6.29 -4.55
N THR A 155 5.22 5.90 -3.47
CA THR A 155 6.67 5.70 -3.41
C THR A 155 6.98 4.22 -3.48
N SER A 156 7.84 3.85 -4.42
CA SER A 156 8.31 2.48 -4.63
C SER A 156 9.78 2.38 -4.26
N TYR A 157 10.10 1.43 -3.40
CA TYR A 157 11.45 1.06 -3.00
C TYR A 157 11.82 -0.23 -3.74
N ILE A 158 12.75 -0.12 -4.69
CA ILE A 158 13.10 -1.21 -5.61
C ILE A 158 14.56 -1.59 -5.38
N SER A 159 14.79 -2.84 -5.00
CA SER A 159 16.14 -3.39 -4.84
C SER A 159 16.78 -3.70 -6.20
N GLY A 160 18.10 -3.57 -6.31
CA GLY A 160 18.86 -3.82 -7.52
C GLY A 160 18.95 -2.57 -8.39
N VAL A 161 20.07 -1.86 -8.34
CA VAL A 161 20.34 -0.73 -9.25
C VAL A 161 20.64 -1.23 -10.66
N ASN A 162 21.33 -2.35 -10.76
CA ASN A 162 21.56 -3.09 -12.00
C ASN A 162 20.66 -4.33 -11.98
N ASN A 163 19.66 -4.37 -12.85
CA ASN A 163 18.53 -5.30 -12.88
C ASN A 163 17.55 -5.12 -11.71
N PRO A 164 16.75 -4.04 -11.70
CA PRO A 164 15.84 -3.76 -10.61
C PRO A 164 14.72 -4.77 -10.46
N GLN A 165 14.45 -5.16 -9.21
CA GLN A 165 13.51 -6.22 -8.82
C GLN A 165 12.09 -5.64 -8.62
N TRP A 166 11.44 -5.25 -9.70
CA TRP A 166 10.12 -4.59 -9.66
C TRP A 166 9.01 -5.45 -9.07
N ALA A 167 9.03 -6.76 -9.33
CA ALA A 167 8.01 -7.68 -8.82
C ALA A 167 8.00 -7.82 -7.29
N SER A 168 9.13 -7.49 -6.64
CA SER A 168 9.27 -7.52 -5.18
C SER A 168 9.45 -6.12 -4.58
N ALA A 169 9.13 -5.07 -5.35
CA ALA A 169 9.25 -3.71 -4.86
C ALA A 169 8.28 -3.47 -3.69
N TYR A 170 8.73 -2.70 -2.71
CA TYR A 170 7.87 -2.29 -1.60
C TYR A 170 7.22 -0.94 -1.92
N HIS A 171 5.90 -0.86 -1.82
CA HIS A 171 5.15 0.34 -2.20
C HIS A 171 4.39 0.92 -1.01
N VAL A 172 4.63 2.20 -0.74
CA VAL A 172 3.88 3.00 0.23
C VAL A 172 3.25 4.18 -0.47
N HIS A 173 2.23 4.77 0.14
CA HIS A 173 1.63 5.97 -0.40
C HIS A 173 1.51 7.07 0.65
N TYR A 174 1.45 8.30 0.16
CA TYR A 174 1.03 9.47 0.89
C TYR A 174 -0.14 10.09 0.13
N GLN A 175 -1.25 10.31 0.84
CA GLN A 175 -2.44 10.94 0.30
C GLN A 175 -2.57 12.34 0.88
N GLU A 176 -2.74 13.32 -0.01
CA GLU A 176 -3.00 14.72 0.30
C GLU A 176 -4.44 15.08 -0.13
N GLY A 177 -5.17 15.72 0.79
CA GLY A 177 -6.59 16.00 0.62
C GLY A 177 -7.51 14.84 1.02
N THR A 178 -8.81 15.14 1.03
CA THR A 178 -9.89 14.19 1.33
C THR A 178 -10.24 13.40 0.07
N VAL A 179 -10.44 12.08 0.20
CA VAL A 179 -10.92 11.26 -0.91
C VAL A 179 -12.39 11.55 -1.13
N GLU A 180 -12.76 11.88 -2.37
CA GLU A 180 -14.17 12.02 -2.73
C GLU A 180 -14.73 10.63 -3.00
N MET A 181 -15.78 10.23 -2.27
CA MET A 181 -16.35 8.89 -2.36
C MET A 181 -17.86 8.93 -2.55
N SER A 182 -18.35 8.08 -3.44
CA SER A 182 -19.77 7.79 -3.62
C SER A 182 -20.00 6.29 -3.55
N TYR A 183 -21.13 5.89 -2.98
CA TYR A 183 -21.51 4.50 -2.78
C TYR A 183 -22.88 4.24 -3.38
N GLU A 184 -23.00 3.11 -4.06
CA GLU A 184 -24.26 2.55 -4.51
C GLU A 184 -24.36 1.14 -3.95
N ARG A 185 -25.32 0.89 -3.05
CA ARG A 185 -25.52 -0.44 -2.47
C ARG A 185 -26.53 -1.23 -3.27
N GLU A 186 -26.25 -2.51 -3.47
CA GLU A 186 -27.22 -3.45 -4.01
C GLU A 186 -27.85 -4.22 -2.84
N CYS A 187 -29.17 -4.13 -2.71
CA CYS A 187 -29.99 -5.00 -1.86
C CYS A 187 -29.47 -5.24 -0.43
N VAL A 188 -29.57 -4.22 0.44
CA VAL A 188 -29.51 -4.43 1.90
C VAL A 188 -30.87 -4.06 2.47
N ASP A 189 -31.50 -4.99 3.18
CA ASP A 189 -32.72 -4.73 3.94
C ASP A 189 -32.37 -3.67 5.00
N GLU A 190 -32.83 -2.43 4.82
CA GLU A 190 -32.52 -1.24 5.66
C GLU A 190 -33.05 -1.34 7.11
N ASN A 191 -33.38 -2.55 7.57
CA ASN A 191 -33.93 -2.84 8.89
C ASN A 191 -32.98 -3.66 9.78
N ASP A 192 -31.76 -3.99 9.34
CA ASP A 192 -30.72 -4.54 10.22
C ASP A 192 -29.97 -3.41 10.94
N GLY A 193 -30.51 -3.01 12.10
CA GLY A 193 -29.94 -1.93 12.91
C GLY A 193 -28.50 -2.17 13.38
N VAL A 194 -27.98 -3.41 13.32
CA VAL A 194 -26.58 -3.70 13.66
C VAL A 194 -25.66 -3.34 12.51
N LEU A 195 -25.97 -3.78 11.29
CA LEU A 195 -25.17 -3.47 10.10
C LEU A 195 -25.16 -1.95 9.82
N ASP A 196 -26.28 -1.27 9.99
CA ASP A 196 -26.37 0.19 9.80
C ASP A 196 -25.48 0.97 10.77
N ALA A 197 -25.37 0.52 12.02
CA ALA A 197 -24.48 1.15 12.99
C ALA A 197 -23.01 1.02 12.59
N VAL A 198 -22.60 -0.17 12.12
CA VAL A 198 -21.23 -0.43 11.65
C VAL A 198 -20.92 0.38 10.39
N LEU A 199 -21.82 0.37 9.40
CA LEU A 199 -21.63 1.15 8.18
C LEU A 199 -21.58 2.66 8.44
N LYS A 200 -22.36 3.15 9.42
CA LYS A 200 -22.28 4.54 9.86
C LYS A 200 -20.91 4.86 10.47
N ASP A 201 -20.36 3.96 11.28
CA ASP A 201 -19.04 4.15 11.89
C ASP A 201 -17.89 4.07 10.87
N VAL A 202 -17.97 3.12 9.94
CA VAL A 202 -17.04 3.01 8.79
C VAL A 202 -17.05 4.30 7.98
N ARG A 203 -18.23 4.82 7.64
CA ARG A 203 -18.37 6.07 6.87
C ARG A 203 -17.87 7.29 7.63
N ALA A 204 -18.05 7.33 8.96
CA ALA A 204 -17.52 8.40 9.79
C ALA A 204 -15.99 8.41 9.87
N ASN A 205 -15.35 7.24 9.68
CA ASN A 205 -13.91 7.05 9.75
C ASN A 205 -13.29 6.67 8.40
N ILE A 206 -14.00 6.98 7.31
CA ILE A 206 -13.66 6.44 6.00
C ILE A 206 -12.29 6.90 5.51
N ASP A 207 -11.87 8.12 5.84
CA ASP A 207 -10.53 8.61 5.50
C ASP A 207 -9.41 7.74 6.10
N ILE A 208 -9.62 7.17 7.29
CA ILE A 208 -8.68 6.25 7.92
C ILE A 208 -8.71 4.91 7.18
N VAL A 209 -9.90 4.37 6.97
CA VAL A 209 -10.10 3.09 6.29
C VAL A 209 -9.47 3.12 4.90
N THR A 210 -9.77 4.15 4.10
CA THR A 210 -9.28 4.29 2.74
C THR A 210 -7.75 4.36 2.71
N ARG A 211 -7.12 5.12 3.62
CA ARG A 211 -5.66 5.18 3.73
C ARG A 211 -5.03 3.84 4.10
N GLU A 212 -5.64 3.09 5.00
CA GLU A 212 -5.12 1.77 5.40
C GLU A 212 -5.25 0.75 4.27
N VAL A 213 -6.43 0.66 3.66
CA VAL A 213 -6.72 -0.37 2.65
C VAL A 213 -6.12 -0.04 1.27
N PHE A 214 -5.78 1.22 1.00
CA PHE A 214 -5.16 1.58 -0.27
C PHE A 214 -3.76 0.94 -0.47
N LEU A 215 -3.08 0.57 0.63
CA LEU A 215 -1.79 -0.13 0.55
C LEU A 215 -1.86 -1.40 -0.32
N TYR A 216 -2.99 -2.12 -0.28
CA TYR A 216 -3.18 -3.34 -1.06
C TYR A 216 -3.30 -3.10 -2.58
N ARG A 217 -3.52 -1.85 -3.01
CA ARG A 217 -3.70 -1.46 -4.42
C ARG A 217 -2.44 -0.85 -5.03
N ASN A 218 -1.52 -0.36 -4.20
CA ASN A 218 -0.32 0.37 -4.60
C ASN A 218 0.46 -0.35 -5.71
N GLN A 219 0.68 -1.66 -5.56
CA GLN A 219 1.49 -2.45 -6.49
C GLN A 219 0.92 -2.42 -7.91
N GLN A 220 -0.37 -2.74 -8.08
CA GLN A 220 -0.96 -2.82 -9.42
C GLN A 220 -0.98 -1.46 -10.13
N ILE A 221 -1.24 -0.38 -9.38
CA ILE A 221 -1.23 1.00 -9.90
C ILE A 221 0.19 1.41 -10.34
N GLN A 222 1.20 1.11 -9.54
CA GLN A 222 2.59 1.40 -9.87
C GLN A 222 3.10 0.54 -11.04
N GLU A 223 2.79 -0.74 -11.04
CA GLU A 223 3.13 -1.63 -12.15
C GLU A 223 2.56 -1.12 -13.47
N PHE A 224 1.29 -0.68 -13.48
CA PHE A 224 0.70 -0.11 -14.69
C PHE A 224 1.42 1.15 -15.14
N PHE A 225 1.71 2.08 -14.24
CA PHE A 225 2.47 3.29 -14.58
C PHE A 225 3.86 2.95 -15.14
N VAL A 226 4.58 2.03 -14.51
CA VAL A 226 5.92 1.60 -14.90
C VAL A 226 5.89 0.93 -16.28
N LYS A 227 4.99 -0.05 -16.49
CA LYS A 227 4.82 -0.77 -17.76
C LYS A 227 4.47 0.18 -18.91
N ARG A 228 3.61 1.18 -18.67
CA ARG A 228 3.19 2.18 -19.66
C ARG A 228 4.30 3.20 -19.96
N ASN A 229 4.96 3.74 -18.93
CA ASN A 229 5.76 4.96 -19.07
C ASN A 229 7.28 4.75 -18.98
N LEU A 230 7.75 3.73 -18.29
CA LEU A 230 9.18 3.59 -17.98
C LEU A 230 9.78 2.37 -18.66
N CYS A 231 9.20 1.21 -18.45
CA CYS A 231 9.75 -0.03 -18.95
C CYS A 231 8.75 -1.18 -18.86
N ASN A 232 8.62 -1.94 -19.94
CA ASN A 232 7.95 -3.24 -19.91
C ASN A 232 8.97 -4.31 -19.51
N PHE A 233 9.02 -4.61 -18.22
CA PHE A 233 9.84 -5.68 -17.69
C PHE A 233 9.24 -7.04 -18.09
N LEU A 234 10.05 -7.89 -18.71
CA LEU A 234 9.69 -9.29 -18.94
C LEU A 234 9.53 -9.96 -17.57
N GLN A 235 8.33 -10.47 -17.29
CA GLN A 235 8.06 -11.33 -16.14
C GLN A 235 8.65 -12.72 -16.35
#